data_AF-A0A848FRR0-F1
#
_entry.id   AF-A0A848FRR0-F1
#
_cell.length_a   1.000
_cell.length_b   1.000
_cell.length_c   1.000
_cell.angle_alpha   90.00
_cell.angle_beta   90.00
_cell.angle_gamma   90.00
#
_symmetry.space_group_name_H-M   'P 1'
#
loop_
_entity.id
_entity.type
_entity.pdbx_description
1 polymer ?
#
loop_
_entity_poly.entity_id
_entity_poly.type
_entity_poly.pdbx_seq_one_letter_code
_entity_poly.pdbx_strand_id
1 'polypeptide(L)'
;MFGLFNKKRKKSRLEDWQIEPGEQFKKIVLADSVQYVDTKGGRTLYFSILVFMETPDRNNASLSQELSVKEVDKIWQIKGIKVALDHILICVASVQHQDDIEWAKAFLHSLKFNNSVD
;
A
#
# COMPACT_ATOMS: atom_id res chain seq x y z
N MET A 1 3.21 -0.17 -41.13
CA MET A 1 4.00 -0.70 -40.00
C MET A 1 3.76 0.19 -38.80
N PHE A 2 2.90 -0.22 -37.86
CA PHE A 2 2.68 0.54 -36.62
C PHE A 2 3.73 0.13 -35.61
N GLY A 3 4.60 1.07 -35.25
CA GLY A 3 5.66 0.87 -34.28
C GLY A 3 5.09 0.51 -32.90
N LEU A 4 5.37 -0.71 -32.48
CA LEU A 4 5.23 -1.17 -31.09
C LEU A 4 6.22 -0.39 -30.22
N PHE A 5 5.82 0.80 -29.78
CA PHE A 5 6.45 1.43 -28.63
C PHE A 5 6.12 0.58 -27.40
N ASN A 6 7.02 -0.33 -27.05
CA ASN A 6 7.11 -0.87 -25.71
C ASN A 6 7.27 0.32 -24.75
N LYS A 7 6.15 0.89 -24.28
CA LYS A 7 6.13 1.74 -23.10
C LYS A 7 6.76 0.90 -22.00
N LYS A 8 8.05 1.11 -21.73
CA LYS A 8 8.67 0.68 -20.48
C LYS A 8 7.76 1.27 -19.40
N ARG A 9 6.92 0.43 -18.77
CA ARG A 9 6.13 0.83 -17.62
C ARG A 9 7.14 1.47 -16.66
N LYS A 10 6.93 2.74 -16.30
CA LYS A 10 7.68 3.34 -15.19
C LYS A 10 7.58 2.32 -14.05
N LYS A 11 8.73 1.85 -13.54
CA LYS A 11 8.74 0.96 -12.39
C LYS A 11 7.86 1.61 -11.33
N SER A 12 6.85 0.88 -10.86
CA SER A 12 5.98 1.42 -9.83
C SER A 12 6.82 1.55 -8.57
N ARG A 13 6.84 2.75 -7.97
CA ARG A 13 7.48 3.03 -6.66
C ARG A 13 6.95 2.11 -5.55
N LEU A 14 5.87 1.36 -5.79
CA LEU A 14 5.41 0.29 -4.91
C LEU A 14 6.47 -0.80 -4.68
N GLU A 15 7.39 -1.03 -5.61
CA GLU A 15 8.50 -1.99 -5.44
C GLU A 15 9.51 -1.53 -4.37
N ASP A 16 9.53 -0.22 -4.06
CA ASP A 16 10.38 0.36 -3.01
C ASP A 16 9.80 0.08 -1.60
N TRP A 17 8.65 -0.59 -1.49
CA TRP A 17 8.02 -0.95 -0.21
C TRP A 17 7.97 -2.47 -0.02
N GLN A 18 8.33 -2.94 1.17
CA GLN A 18 8.21 -4.34 1.54
C GLN A 18 6.75 -4.68 1.86
N ILE A 19 6.02 -5.19 0.86
CA ILE A 19 4.60 -5.58 0.97
C ILE A 19 4.46 -7.09 0.79
N GLU A 20 4.49 -7.82 1.91
CA GLU A 20 4.47 -9.28 1.96
C GLU A 20 3.33 -9.77 2.87
N PRO A 21 2.06 -9.81 2.40
CA PRO A 21 0.93 -10.20 3.22
C PRO A 21 0.82 -11.72 3.45
N GLY A 22 1.65 -12.53 2.78
CA GLY A 22 1.69 -13.99 2.85
C GLY A 22 1.11 -14.68 1.62
N GLU A 23 1.31 -16.00 1.55
CA GLU A 23 0.93 -16.85 0.40
C GLU A 23 -0.59 -17.01 0.23
N GLN A 24 -1.36 -16.76 1.29
CA GLN A 24 -2.82 -16.82 1.28
C GLN A 24 -3.48 -15.70 0.46
N PHE A 25 -2.69 -14.73 -0.04
CA PHE A 25 -3.17 -13.61 -0.83
C PHE A 25 -2.81 -13.75 -2.32
N LYS A 26 -3.81 -13.51 -3.18
CA LYS A 26 -3.59 -13.32 -4.61
C LYS A 26 -3.30 -11.84 -4.91
N LYS A 27 -2.16 -11.57 -5.55
CA LYS A 27 -1.76 -10.23 -5.99
C LYS A 27 -2.43 -9.86 -7.32
N ILE A 28 -3.01 -8.67 -7.38
CA ILE A 28 -3.62 -8.05 -8.56
C ILE A 28 -2.87 -6.73 -8.80
N VAL A 29 -2.17 -6.64 -9.94
CA VAL A 29 -1.38 -5.45 -10.30
C VAL A 29 -2.21 -4.56 -11.21
N LEU A 30 -2.44 -3.31 -10.78
CA LEU A 30 -3.11 -2.27 -11.53
C LEU A 30 -2.07 -1.28 -12.08
N ALA A 31 -2.51 -0.20 -12.75
CA ALA A 31 -1.59 0.72 -13.43
C ALA A 31 -0.66 1.47 -12.46
N ASP A 32 -1.16 1.86 -11.30
CA ASP A 32 -0.53 2.71 -10.28
C ASP A 32 -0.69 2.16 -8.86
N SER A 33 -1.30 0.99 -8.74
CA SER A 33 -1.74 0.40 -7.48
C SER A 33 -1.58 -1.11 -7.50
N VAL A 34 -1.56 -1.70 -6.32
CA VAL A 34 -1.60 -3.15 -6.13
C VAL A 34 -2.67 -3.49 -5.11
N GLN A 35 -3.43 -4.53 -5.43
CA GLN A 35 -4.41 -5.10 -4.53
C GLN A 35 -4.03 -6.55 -4.21
N TYR A 36 -4.20 -6.94 -2.95
CA TYR A 36 -4.03 -8.31 -2.50
C TYR A 36 -5.38 -8.79 -1.96
N VAL A 37 -5.88 -9.90 -2.48
CA VAL A 37 -7.17 -10.46 -2.08
C VAL A 37 -6.92 -11.82 -1.45
N ASP A 38 -7.45 -12.04 -0.25
CA ASP A 38 -7.36 -13.34 0.42
C ASP A 38 -8.08 -14.41 -0.41
N THR A 39 -7.40 -15.54 -0.60
CA THR A 39 -7.90 -16.71 -1.33
C THR A 39 -9.14 -17.31 -0.68
N LYS A 40 -9.31 -17.17 0.64
CA LYS A 40 -10.50 -17.63 1.36
C LYS A 40 -11.66 -16.62 1.34
N GLY A 41 -11.43 -15.43 0.80
CA GLY A 41 -12.32 -14.28 0.96
C GLY A 41 -12.24 -13.70 2.37
N GLY A 42 -12.70 -12.46 2.54
CA GLY A 42 -12.80 -11.82 3.87
C GLY A 42 -11.75 -10.76 4.18
N ARG A 43 -10.58 -10.79 3.52
CA ARG A 43 -9.56 -9.75 3.64
C ARG A 43 -9.12 -9.23 2.29
N THR A 44 -8.93 -7.93 2.18
CA THR A 44 -8.39 -7.27 0.99
C THR A 44 -7.45 -6.16 1.42
N LEU A 45 -6.31 -6.06 0.77
CA LEU A 45 -5.33 -5.01 0.99
C LEU A 45 -5.16 -4.23 -0.32
N TYR A 46 -5.08 -2.91 -0.23
CA TYR A 46 -4.89 -2.03 -1.36
C TYR A 46 -3.77 -1.05 -1.05
N PHE A 47 -2.88 -0.88 -2.02
CA PHE A 47 -1.71 -0.01 -1.93
C PHE A 47 -1.60 0.83 -3.18
N SER A 48 -1.34 2.11 -3.00
CA SER A 48 -1.08 3.05 -4.09
C SER A 48 -0.04 4.07 -3.68
N ILE A 49 0.64 4.65 -4.66
CA ILE A 49 1.68 5.66 -4.43
C ILE A 49 1.21 7.01 -4.94
N LEU A 50 1.36 8.03 -4.11
CA LEU A 50 1.25 9.43 -4.51
C LEU A 50 2.65 10.05 -4.53
N VAL A 51 3.11 10.50 -5.71
CA VAL A 51 4.43 11.14 -5.87
C VAL A 51 4.27 12.66 -5.78
N PHE A 52 5.16 13.31 -5.03
CA PHE A 52 5.21 14.77 -4.96
C PHE A 52 6.25 15.33 -5.94
N MET A 53 5.98 16.51 -6.49
CA MET A 53 6.97 17.21 -7.33
C MET A 53 8.00 17.98 -6.50
N GLU A 54 7.69 18.28 -5.25
CA GLU A 54 8.56 19.01 -4.32
C GLU A 54 8.80 18.14 -3.08
N THR A 55 10.07 17.94 -2.70
CA THR A 55 10.43 17.19 -1.50
C THR A 55 9.91 17.92 -0.27
N PRO A 56 8.97 17.34 0.51
CA PRO A 56 8.59 17.91 1.79
C PRO A 56 9.82 17.98 2.70
N ASP A 57 9.89 19.04 3.49
CA ASP A 57 11.01 19.34 4.39
C ASP A 57 11.36 18.09 5.22
N ARG A 58 12.63 17.63 5.13
CA ARG A 58 13.11 16.33 5.62
C ARG A 58 12.84 16.11 7.11
N ASN A 59 12.62 17.19 7.86
CA ASN A 59 12.35 17.17 9.30
C ASN A 59 10.96 16.62 9.68
N ASN A 60 10.03 16.45 8.72
CA ASN A 60 8.69 15.90 8.97
C ASN A 60 8.49 14.45 8.44
N ALA A 61 9.56 13.79 7.98
CA ALA A 61 9.50 12.47 7.34
C ALA A 61 9.03 11.32 8.26
N SER A 62 8.78 11.59 9.54
CA SER A 62 8.28 10.62 10.52
C SER A 62 6.79 10.77 10.83
N LEU A 63 6.00 11.34 9.91
CA LEU A 63 4.54 11.33 10.01
C LEU A 63 3.99 9.95 9.60
N SER A 64 4.19 8.95 10.46
CA SER A 64 3.28 7.79 10.47
C SER A 64 1.93 8.29 10.93
N GLN A 65 1.06 8.65 10.00
CA GLN A 65 -0.28 9.09 10.36
C GLN A 65 -1.04 7.93 11.02
N GLU A 66 -1.77 8.25 12.08
CA GLU A 66 -2.55 7.31 12.87
C GLU A 66 -3.50 6.51 11.96
N LEU A 67 -3.57 5.20 12.15
CA LEU A 67 -4.45 4.35 11.36
C LEU A 67 -5.91 4.68 11.69
N SER A 68 -6.65 5.14 10.69
CA SER A 68 -8.09 5.34 10.82
C SER A 68 -8.82 4.02 10.62
N VAL A 69 -9.78 3.71 11.49
CA VAL A 69 -10.64 2.53 11.39
C VAL A 69 -12.08 2.99 11.24
N LYS A 70 -12.78 2.49 10.23
CA LYS A 70 -14.19 2.78 9.99
C LYS A 70 -14.91 1.55 9.45
N GLU A 71 -16.08 1.27 9.97
CA GLU A 71 -16.99 0.29 9.38
C GLU A 71 -17.82 0.95 8.26
N VAL A 72 -17.86 0.31 7.08
CA VAL A 72 -18.66 0.71 5.93
C VAL A 72 -19.29 -0.55 5.36
N ASP A 73 -20.63 -0.58 5.27
CA ASP A 73 -21.39 -1.72 4.74
C ASP A 73 -21.01 -3.07 5.38
N LYS A 74 -20.82 -3.10 6.71
CA LYS A 74 -20.38 -4.28 7.49
C LYS A 74 -18.96 -4.78 7.16
N ILE A 75 -18.15 -3.95 6.51
CA ILE A 75 -16.75 -4.21 6.24
C ILE A 75 -15.93 -3.17 6.98
N TRP A 76 -14.95 -3.63 7.76
CA TRP A 76 -14.02 -2.76 8.46
C TRP A 76 -12.93 -2.31 7.50
N GLN A 77 -12.83 -1.00 7.30
CA GLN A 77 -11.75 -0.36 6.56
C GLN A 77 -10.75 0.24 7.53
N ILE A 78 -9.49 -0.20 7.41
CA ILE A 78 -8.34 0.36 8.12
C ILE A 78 -7.50 1.11 7.09
N LYS A 79 -7.31 2.42 7.26
CA LYS A 79 -6.56 3.26 6.32
C LYS A 79 -5.38 3.89 7.00
N GLY A 80 -4.24 3.86 6.33
CA GLY A 80 -3.01 4.49 6.77
C GLY A 80 -2.28 5.16 5.62
N ILE A 81 -1.30 5.97 5.99
CA ILE A 81 -0.31 6.50 5.05
C ILE A 81 1.09 6.30 5.62
N LYS A 82 2.07 6.08 4.74
CA LYS A 82 3.49 6.11 5.07
C LYS A 82 4.21 7.05 4.13
N VAL A 83 5.05 7.91 4.69
CA VAL A 83 5.76 8.95 3.94
C VAL A 83 7.20 8.49 3.66
N ALA A 84 7.65 8.68 2.43
CA ALA A 84 9.05 8.58 2.01
C ALA A 84 9.51 9.95 1.45
N LEU A 85 10.75 10.02 0.96
CA LEU A 85 11.38 11.29 0.56
C LEU A 85 10.61 12.07 -0.53
N ASP A 86 10.15 11.38 -1.58
CA ASP A 86 9.50 11.99 -2.76
C ASP A 86 8.07 11.46 -2.98
N HIS A 87 7.54 10.63 -2.07
CA HIS A 87 6.24 9.99 -2.25
C HIS A 87 5.58 9.53 -0.95
N ILE A 88 4.28 9.25 -1.02
CA ILE A 88 3.48 8.61 0.03
C ILE A 88 2.98 7.26 -0.46
N LEU A 89 3.08 6.25 0.38
CA LEU A 89 2.31 5.03 0.29
C LEU A 89 0.96 5.22 0.99
N ILE A 90 -0.12 5.12 0.23
CA ILE A 90 -1.47 5.01 0.75
C ILE A 90 -1.77 3.52 0.93
N CYS A 91 -2.16 3.11 2.13
CA CYS A 91 -2.51 1.74 2.45
C CYS A 91 -3.92 1.61 3.01
N VAL A 92 -4.68 0.65 2.49
CA VAL A 92 -6.04 0.37 2.90
C VAL A 92 -6.20 -1.13 3.09
N ALA A 93 -6.59 -1.56 4.29
CA ALA A 93 -7.05 -2.91 4.55
C ALA A 93 -8.57 -2.92 4.70
N SER A 94 -9.24 -3.89 4.09
CA SER A 94 -10.66 -4.16 4.24
C SER A 94 -10.82 -5.56 4.82
N VAL A 95 -11.48 -5.69 5.97
CA VAL A 95 -11.67 -6.97 6.65
C VAL A 95 -13.14 -7.17 7.01
N GLN A 96 -13.65 -8.38 6.85
CA GLN A 96 -15.04 -8.73 7.17
C GLN A 96 -15.26 -9.05 8.64
N HIS A 97 -14.22 -9.52 9.34
CA HIS A 97 -14.28 -9.89 10.74
C HIS A 97 -13.57 -8.85 11.61
N GLN A 98 -14.20 -8.49 12.73
CA GLN A 98 -13.65 -7.50 13.66
C GLN A 98 -12.31 -7.96 14.27
N ASP A 99 -12.14 -9.27 14.49
CA ASP A 99 -10.91 -9.84 15.04
C ASP A 99 -9.68 -9.64 14.12
N ASP A 100 -9.92 -9.40 12.82
CA ASP A 100 -8.87 -9.16 11.84
C ASP A 100 -8.36 -7.72 11.87
N ILE A 101 -9.00 -6.81 12.59
CA ILE A 101 -8.63 -5.39 12.65
C ILE A 101 -7.23 -5.23 13.26
N GLU A 102 -6.94 -5.92 14.37
CA GLU A 102 -5.65 -5.80 15.04
C GLU A 102 -4.52 -6.39 14.19
N TRP A 103 -4.78 -7.50 13.49
CA TRP A 103 -3.85 -8.03 12.49
C TRP A 103 -3.61 -7.02 11.37
N ALA A 104 -4.68 -6.42 10.82
CA ALA A 104 -4.56 -5.46 9.72
C ALA A 104 -3.77 -4.22 10.16
N LYS A 105 -4.02 -3.71 11.36
CA LYS A 105 -3.23 -2.60 11.93
C LYS A 105 -1.76 -2.98 12.06
N ALA A 106 -1.46 -4.11 12.69
CA ALA A 106 -0.09 -4.58 12.88
C ALA A 106 0.64 -4.75 11.54
N PHE A 107 -0.04 -5.31 10.54
CA PHE A 107 0.48 -5.46 9.19
C PHE A 107 0.76 -4.11 8.51
N LEU A 108 -0.21 -3.18 8.54
CA LEU A 108 0.01 -1.85 7.95
C LEU A 108 1.13 -1.08 8.67
N HIS A 109 1.27 -1.24 9.99
CA HIS A 109 2.39 -0.67 10.74
C HIS A 109 3.74 -1.30 10.37
N SER A 110 3.79 -2.60 10.09
CA SER A 110 5.04 -3.32 9.83
C SER A 110 5.66 -3.03 8.47
N LEU A 111 4.93 -2.42 7.53
CA LEU A 111 5.45 -2.09 6.20
C LEU A 111 6.68 -1.17 6.30
N LYS A 112 7.75 -1.55 5.62
CA LYS A 112 9.01 -0.83 5.60
C LYS A 112 9.31 -0.33 4.19
N PHE A 113 9.94 0.84 4.13
CA PHE A 113 10.54 1.32 2.91
C PHE A 113 11.88 0.60 2.70
N ASN A 114 12.08 0.02 1.52
CA ASN A 114 13.34 -0.55 1.10
C ASN A 114 14.30 0.61 0.81
N ASN A 115 15.10 1.00 1.81
CA ASN A 115 16.28 1.84 1.58
C ASN A 115 17.32 1.01 0.80
N SER A 116 17.11 0.79 -0.49
CA SER A 116 18.21 0.44 -1.39
C SER A 116 19.04 1.71 -1.55
N VAL A 117 19.99 1.89 -0.65
CA VAL A 117 21.08 2.84 -0.81
C VAL A 117 21.96 2.29 -1.94
N ASP A 118 21.81 2.87 -3.13
CA ASP A 118 22.88 2.89 -4.14
C ASP A 118 23.59 4.25 -4.04
#